data_AF-A0A1P8XDI0-F1
#
_entry.id   AF-A0A1P8XDI0-F1
#
_cell.length_a   1.000
_cell.length_b   1.000
_cell.length_c   1.000
_cell.angle_alpha   90.00
_cell.angle_beta   90.00
_cell.angle_gamma   90.00
#
_symmetry.space_group_name_H-M   'P 1'
#
loop_
_entity.id
_entity.type
_entity.pdbx_description
1 polymer ?
#
loop_
_entity_poly.entity_id
_entity_poly.type
_entity_poly.pdbx_seq_one_letter_code
_entity_poly.pdbx_strand_id
1 'polypeptide(L)'
;MGIGLAAAPGAVAEQPNIPGVITPDEAREIAASGASTCATLARSAATASLTPEDVSLVIDSYLGEGWDTESTADILMQSVDRGCGQFLPQVSRALTSYNPG
;
A
#
# COMPACT_ATOMS: atom_id res chain seq x y z
N MET A 1 -18.98 34.75 0.16
CA MET A 1 -19.31 33.76 -0.88
C MET A 1 -18.00 33.28 -1.48
N GLY A 2 -17.69 31.99 -1.39
CA GLY A 2 -16.49 31.39 -1.98
C GLY A 2 -15.67 30.59 -0.99
N ILE A 3 -16.16 29.40 -0.61
CA ILE A 3 -15.37 28.39 0.09
C ILE A 3 -14.60 27.66 -1.01
N GLY A 4 -13.30 27.90 -1.13
CA GLY A 4 -12.44 27.14 -2.03
C GLY A 4 -12.29 25.73 -1.48
N LEU A 5 -12.94 24.76 -2.12
CA LEU A 5 -12.62 23.35 -1.89
C LEU A 5 -11.18 23.13 -2.38
N ALA A 6 -10.25 23.02 -1.43
CA ALA A 6 -8.99 22.36 -1.70
C ALA A 6 -9.33 20.91 -2.08
N ALA A 7 -9.13 20.56 -3.35
CA ALA A 7 -9.10 19.18 -3.77
C ALA A 7 -7.89 18.53 -3.09
N ALA A 8 -8.12 17.92 -1.93
CA ALA A 8 -7.23 16.85 -1.50
C ALA A 8 -7.27 15.78 -2.60
N PRO A 9 -6.13 15.22 -3.02
CA PRO A 9 -6.14 14.02 -3.84
C PRO A 9 -6.65 12.90 -2.93
N GLY A 10 -7.97 12.80 -2.81
CA GLY A 10 -8.62 11.64 -2.21
C GLY A 10 -8.41 10.49 -3.18
N ALA A 11 -7.72 9.45 -2.71
CA ALA A 11 -7.77 8.14 -3.34
C ALA A 11 -9.25 7.73 -3.40
N VAL A 12 -9.81 7.77 -4.59
CA VAL A 12 -11.10 7.14 -4.89
C VAL A 12 -10.77 6.00 -5.82
N ALA A 13 -10.94 4.76 -5.34
CA ALA A 13 -10.81 3.56 -6.15
C ALA A 13 -11.77 3.68 -7.34
N GLU A 14 -11.23 3.97 -8.53
CA GLU A 14 -11.98 4.42 -9.69
C GLU A 14 -12.20 3.27 -10.67
N GLN A 15 -12.59 2.09 -10.18
CA GLN A 15 -13.05 0.94 -10.98
C GLN A 15 -13.51 -0.19 -10.05
N PRO A 16 -14.18 -1.25 -10.54
CA PRO A 16 -14.43 -2.40 -9.69
C PRO A 16 -13.09 -2.98 -9.24
N ASN A 17 -12.83 -2.90 -7.94
CA ASN A 17 -11.71 -3.55 -7.27
C ASN A 17 -11.82 -5.07 -7.42
N ILE A 18 -10.97 -5.62 -8.28
CA ILE A 18 -10.89 -7.05 -8.56
C ILE A 18 -9.52 -7.49 -8.06
N PRO A 19 -9.47 -8.42 -7.08
CA PRO A 19 -8.21 -8.96 -6.55
C PRO A 19 -7.16 -9.26 -7.61
N GLY A 20 -6.01 -8.58 -7.52
CA GLY A 20 -4.86 -8.80 -8.39
C GLY A 20 -4.94 -8.11 -9.76
N VAL A 21 -5.94 -7.25 -9.99
CA VAL A 21 -6.07 -6.44 -11.21
C VAL A 21 -5.75 -5.00 -10.87
N ILE A 22 -4.53 -4.58 -11.20
CA ILE A 22 -4.07 -3.21 -10.93
C ILE A 22 -4.90 -2.19 -11.69
N THR A 23 -5.65 -1.37 -10.97
CA THR A 23 -6.45 -0.26 -11.49
C THR A 23 -5.56 0.93 -11.90
N PRO A 24 -6.06 1.89 -12.70
CA PRO A 24 -5.28 3.07 -13.07
C PRO A 24 -4.86 3.95 -11.88
N ASP A 25 -5.67 4.02 -10.83
CA ASP A 25 -5.39 4.74 -9.60
C ASP A 25 -4.33 4.02 -8.75
N GLU A 26 -4.43 2.70 -8.59
CA GLU A 26 -3.38 1.90 -7.95
C GLU A 26 -2.06 2.01 -8.70
N ALA A 27 -2.09 1.99 -10.04
CA ALA A 27 -0.89 2.16 -10.86
C ALA A 27 -0.22 3.54 -10.64
N ARG A 28 -1.02 4.60 -10.48
CA ARG A 28 -0.51 5.93 -10.13
C ARG A 28 0.09 5.93 -8.73
N GLU A 29 -0.56 5.27 -7.79
CA GLU A 29 -0.10 5.19 -6.41
C GLU A 29 1.21 4.40 -6.30
N ILE A 30 1.31 3.23 -6.94
CA ILE A 30 2.55 2.44 -7.04
C ILE A 30 3.70 3.28 -7.60
N ALA A 31 3.44 4.08 -8.65
CA ALA A 31 4.45 4.96 -9.23
C ALA A 31 4.85 6.12 -8.30
N ALA A 32 3.92 6.63 -7.49
CA ALA A 32 4.14 7.73 -6.57
C ALA A 32 4.85 7.31 -5.26
N SER A 33 4.42 6.19 -4.67
CA SER A 33 4.83 5.78 -3.31
C SER A 33 5.70 4.53 -3.26
N GLY A 34 5.85 3.76 -4.35
CA GLY A 34 6.57 2.48 -4.31
C GLY A 34 8.00 2.56 -3.76
N ALA A 35 8.76 3.60 -4.15
CA ALA A 35 10.10 3.82 -3.63
C ALA A 35 10.12 4.18 -2.13
N SER A 36 9.19 5.01 -1.66
CA SER A 36 9.05 5.34 -0.24
C SER A 36 8.57 4.15 0.59
N THR A 37 7.69 3.33 0.06
CA THR A 37 7.24 2.07 0.68
C THR A 37 8.43 1.15 0.91
N CYS A 38 9.24 0.91 -0.13
CA CYS A 38 10.47 0.12 0.02
C CYS A 38 11.45 0.73 1.02
N ALA A 39 11.62 2.06 1.04
CA ALA A 39 12.50 2.73 2.00
C ALA A 39 11.98 2.61 3.45
N THR A 40 10.67 2.65 3.67
CA THR A 40 10.06 2.45 4.98
C THR A 40 10.28 1.03 5.47
N LEU A 41 10.02 0.02 4.64
CA LEU A 41 10.29 -1.39 4.99
C LEU A 41 11.77 -1.63 5.27
N ALA A 42 12.67 -1.06 4.45
CA ALA A 42 14.11 -1.18 4.65
C ALA A 42 14.57 -0.52 5.96
N ARG A 43 13.94 0.60 6.35
CA ARG A 43 14.24 1.28 7.62
C ARG A 43 13.82 0.42 8.82
N SER A 44 12.63 -0.18 8.79
CA SER A 44 12.19 -1.12 9.82
C SER A 44 13.10 -2.35 9.89
N ALA A 45 13.53 -2.86 8.74
CA ALA A 45 14.47 -3.98 8.64
C ALA A 45 15.92 -3.65 9.08
N ALA A 46 16.29 -2.36 9.18
CA ALA A 46 17.64 -1.95 9.57
C ALA A 46 17.89 -2.09 11.08
N THR A 47 16.82 -2.06 11.90
CA THR A 47 16.90 -2.15 13.35
C THR A 47 16.68 -3.56 13.89
N ALA A 48 15.91 -4.38 13.17
CA ALA A 48 15.62 -5.77 13.48
C ALA A 48 15.10 -6.48 12.22
N SER A 49 14.85 -7.79 12.29
CA SER A 49 14.11 -8.49 11.22
C SER A 49 12.74 -7.84 11.02
N LEU A 50 12.39 -7.50 9.78
CA LEU A 50 11.08 -6.96 9.43
C LEU A 50 9.97 -7.91 9.91
N THR A 51 9.07 -7.41 10.75
CA THR A 51 7.96 -8.17 11.32
C THR A 51 6.66 -7.89 10.56
N PRO A 52 5.66 -8.79 10.63
CA PRO A 52 4.32 -8.52 10.10
C PRO A 52 3.70 -7.25 10.69
N GLU A 53 3.97 -6.96 11.97
CA GLU A 53 3.49 -5.76 12.66
C GLU A 53 4.09 -4.47 12.07
N ASP A 54 5.35 -4.49 11.66
CA ASP A 54 5.97 -3.35 10.95
C ASP A 54 5.29 -3.09 9.61
N VAL A 55 4.85 -4.15 8.92
CA VAL A 55 4.10 -4.03 7.66
C VAL A 55 2.67 -3.57 7.91
N SER A 56 2.03 -4.02 8.99
CA SER A 56 0.69 -3.56 9.40
C SER A 56 0.62 -2.04 9.52
N LEU A 57 1.67 -1.38 10.00
CA LEU A 57 1.71 0.09 10.05
C LEU A 57 1.67 0.75 8.67
N VAL A 58 2.26 0.11 7.66
CA VAL A 58 2.19 0.59 6.27
C VAL A 58 0.80 0.36 5.70
N ILE A 59 0.20 -0.82 5.95
CA ILE A 59 -1.17 -1.15 5.55
C ILE A 59 -2.16 -0.14 6.17
N ASP A 60 -2.06 0.09 7.48
CA ASP A 60 -2.91 1.02 8.21
C ASP A 60 -2.79 2.47 7.69
N SER A 61 -1.62 2.86 7.15
CA SER A 61 -1.43 4.16 6.51
C SER A 61 -2.26 4.28 5.23
N TYR A 62 -2.20 3.29 4.33
CA TYR A 62 -3.02 3.28 3.11
C TYR A 62 -4.51 3.25 3.45
N LEU A 63 -4.92 2.44 4.43
CA LEU A 63 -6.32 2.41 4.90
C LEU A 63 -6.76 3.77 5.47
N GLY A 64 -5.87 4.45 6.21
CA GLY A 64 -6.12 5.79 6.75
C GLY A 64 -6.22 6.88 5.67
N GLU A 65 -5.59 6.68 4.52
CA GLU A 65 -5.68 7.55 3.34
C GLU A 65 -6.95 7.31 2.52
N GLY A 66 -7.72 6.27 2.84
CA GLY A 66 -9.01 5.95 2.22
C GLY A 66 -8.97 4.82 1.21
N TRP A 67 -7.82 4.17 1.01
CA TRP A 67 -7.74 2.94 0.24
C TRP A 67 -8.46 1.82 0.98
N ASP A 68 -9.14 0.93 0.26
CA ASP A 68 -9.64 -0.31 0.85
C ASP A 68 -8.54 -1.37 0.92
N THR A 69 -8.86 -2.47 1.59
CA THR A 69 -7.92 -3.56 1.85
C THR A 69 -7.42 -4.24 0.58
N GLU A 70 -8.23 -4.26 -0.49
CA GLU A 70 -7.86 -4.93 -1.73
C GLU A 70 -6.87 -4.07 -2.52
N SER A 71 -7.19 -2.80 -2.78
CA SER A 71 -6.24 -1.86 -3.41
C SER A 71 -4.95 -1.72 -2.60
N THR A 72 -5.06 -1.68 -1.27
CA THR A 72 -3.87 -1.63 -0.40
C THR A 72 -2.97 -2.85 -0.62
N ALA A 73 -3.55 -4.05 -0.74
CA ALA A 73 -2.80 -5.27 -1.00
C ALA A 73 -2.12 -5.23 -2.37
N ASP A 74 -2.85 -4.82 -3.42
CA ASP A 74 -2.35 -4.74 -4.79
C ASP A 74 -1.22 -3.72 -4.95
N ILE A 75 -1.38 -2.52 -4.37
CA ILE A 75 -0.36 -1.47 -4.32
C ILE A 75 0.89 -1.95 -3.60
N LEU A 76 0.74 -2.54 -2.40
CA LEU A 76 1.87 -3.00 -1.59
C LEU A 76 2.62 -4.15 -2.25
N MET A 77 1.89 -5.17 -2.74
CA MET A 77 2.49 -6.32 -3.40
C MET A 77 3.27 -5.91 -4.65
N GLN A 78 2.70 -5.05 -5.50
CA GLN A 78 3.39 -4.57 -6.72
C GLN A 78 4.57 -3.66 -6.42
N SER A 79 4.44 -2.76 -5.45
CA SER A 79 5.53 -1.86 -5.05
C SER A 79 6.74 -2.65 -4.57
N VAL A 80 6.49 -3.69 -3.77
CA VAL A 80 7.54 -4.53 -3.19
C VAL A 80 8.12 -5.48 -4.22
N ASP A 81 7.30 -6.13 -5.05
CA ASP A 81 7.76 -7.04 -6.11
C ASP A 81 8.75 -6.36 -7.07
N ARG A 82 8.46 -5.10 -7.44
CA ARG A 82 9.29 -4.35 -8.41
C ARG A 82 10.53 -3.71 -7.80
N GLY A 83 10.49 -3.31 -6.53
CA GLY A 83 11.53 -2.46 -5.92
C GLY A 83 12.36 -3.13 -4.83
N CYS A 84 11.76 -4.01 -4.03
CA CYS A 84 12.37 -4.56 -2.82
C CYS A 84 11.84 -5.96 -2.51
N GLY A 85 11.88 -6.84 -3.51
CA GLY A 85 11.24 -8.16 -3.49
C GLY A 85 11.65 -9.06 -2.32
N GLN A 86 12.78 -8.79 -1.66
CA GLN A 86 13.18 -9.49 -0.44
C GLN A 86 12.19 -9.35 0.73
N PHE A 87 11.29 -8.35 0.71
CA PHE A 87 10.28 -8.14 1.74
C PHE A 87 8.90 -8.74 1.39
N LEU A 88 8.73 -9.33 0.20
CA LEU A 88 7.47 -9.94 -0.22
C LEU A 88 6.91 -10.97 0.77
N PRO A 89 7.71 -11.88 1.38
CA PRO A 89 7.17 -12.87 2.32
C PRO A 89 6.51 -12.24 3.55
N GLN A 90 7.12 -11.18 4.10
CA GLN A 90 6.60 -10.45 5.25
C GLN A 90 5.32 -9.70 4.88
N VAL A 91 5.32 -9.09 3.68
CA VAL A 91 4.18 -8.33 3.18
C VAL A 91 2.98 -9.23 2.91
N SER A 92 3.17 -10.33 2.19
CA SER A 92 2.13 -11.33 1.93
C SER A 92 1.53 -11.89 3.23
N ARG A 93 2.38 -12.18 4.22
CA ARG A 93 1.92 -12.69 5.52
C ARG A 93 1.09 -11.65 6.30
N ALA A 94 1.51 -10.39 6.29
CA ALA A 94 0.77 -9.32 6.95
C ALA A 94 -0.60 -9.13 6.30
N LEU A 95 -0.65 -9.05 4.96
CA LEU A 95 -1.89 -8.88 4.19
C LEU A 95 -2.90 -10.00 4.41
N THR A 96 -2.47 -11.24 4.65
CA THR A 96 -3.35 -12.36 5.01
C THR A 96 -4.21 -12.05 6.26
N SER A 97 -3.72 -11.20 7.17
CA SER A 97 -4.48 -10.82 8.37
C SER A 97 -5.56 -9.78 8.08
N TYR A 98 -5.44 -9.02 7.00
CA TYR A 98 -6.40 -7.98 6.57
C TYR A 98 -7.35 -8.50 5.50
N ASN A 99 -6.96 -9.55 4.78
CA ASN A 99 -7.79 -10.21 3.78
C ASN A 99 -7.66 -11.75 3.96
N PRO A 100 -8.39 -12.36 4.92
CA PRO A 100 -8.30 -13.80 5.21
C PRO A 100 -8.98 -14.69 4.15
N GLY A 101 -9.10 -14.22 2.91
CA GLY A 101 -9.83 -14.85 1.80
C GLY A 101 -9.01 -15.79 0.93
#